data_AF-A0A0G1RB68-F1
#
_entry.id   AF-A0A0G1RB68-F1
#
_cell.length_a   1.000
_cell.length_b   1.000
_cell.length_c   1.000
_cell.angle_alpha   90.00
_cell.angle_beta   90.00
_cell.angle_gamma   90.00
#
_symmetry.space_group_name_H-M   'P 1'
#
loop_
_entity.id
_entity.type
_entity.pdbx_description
1 polymer ?
#
loop_
_entity_poly.entity_id
_entity_poly.type
_entity_poly.pdbx_seq_one_letter_code
_entity_poly.pdbx_strand_id
1 'polypeptide(L)'
;MKKYLLTTLLSFALAVPVYASEVTGTLSTGISTGIEGTVAQTPVASPVAGTYTSNQSVTLTSTGADLIRYTTNDSTPSCTVGTTYTGAIAVGSSLTIRAVGCYNSTASQVGTFAYGINVPPAPSGGGGGGGGGGGGPLPASTPATGNGDLNSDGLVNLTDFNALIVAWGLTGSNLTADLNHDGVVDLSDFNLLIVNWTG
;
A
#
# COMPACT_ATOMS: atom_id res chain seq x y z
N MET A 1 -77.79 40.84 -28.85
CA MET A 1 -76.58 41.49 -29.44
C MET A 1 -75.39 41.11 -28.58
N LYS A 2 -74.38 40.42 -29.18
CA LYS A 2 -72.94 40.30 -28.80
C LYS A 2 -72.63 40.02 -27.31
N LYS A 3 -71.88 38.98 -26.93
CA LYS A 3 -70.43 38.75 -27.15
C LYS A 3 -70.08 37.31 -26.68
N TYR A 4 -69.48 36.45 -27.52
CA TYR A 4 -68.06 35.97 -27.49
C TYR A 4 -67.62 35.31 -26.17
N LEU A 5 -66.82 34.24 -26.06
CA LEU A 5 -66.10 33.28 -26.93
C LEU A 5 -65.03 32.65 -25.99
N LEU A 6 -64.59 31.39 -26.23
CA LEU A 6 -63.28 30.80 -25.78
C LEU A 6 -63.16 30.44 -24.26
N THR A 7 -62.54 29.34 -23.77
CA THR A 7 -61.86 28.15 -24.31
C THR A 7 -61.49 27.18 -23.16
N THR A 8 -61.30 25.90 -23.51
CA THR A 8 -60.42 24.85 -22.94
C THR A 8 -59.25 25.32 -22.04
N LEU A 9 -58.74 24.56 -21.05
CA LEU A 9 -58.06 23.26 -21.17
C LEU A 9 -57.84 22.59 -19.79
N LEU A 10 -58.03 21.28 -19.74
CA LEU A 10 -57.54 20.37 -18.69
C LEU A 10 -55.99 20.34 -18.74
N SER A 11 -55.30 20.44 -17.60
CA SER A 11 -53.84 20.20 -17.56
C SER A 11 -53.45 19.46 -16.29
N PHE A 12 -53.12 18.19 -16.49
CA PHE A 12 -52.52 17.26 -15.55
C PHE A 12 -51.01 17.51 -15.57
N ALA A 13 -50.42 17.93 -14.45
CA ALA A 13 -48.96 18.04 -14.32
C ALA A 13 -48.45 16.92 -13.40
N LEU A 14 -47.99 15.84 -14.01
CA LEU A 14 -47.11 14.84 -13.39
C LEU A 14 -45.79 15.52 -13.06
N ALA A 15 -45.47 15.69 -11.78
CA ALA A 15 -44.13 16.07 -11.36
C ALA A 15 -43.24 14.81 -11.40
N VAL A 16 -42.43 14.66 -12.46
CA VAL A 16 -41.28 13.76 -12.43
C VAL A 16 -40.06 14.53 -11.93
N PRO A 17 -39.23 13.96 -11.04
CA PRO A 17 -38.01 14.63 -10.62
C PRO A 17 -37.08 14.78 -11.83
N VAL A 18 -36.70 16.03 -12.11
CA VAL A 18 -35.59 16.34 -13.01
C VAL A 18 -34.31 15.88 -12.33
N TYR A 19 -33.65 14.86 -12.89
CA TYR A 19 -32.24 14.64 -12.63
C TYR A 19 -31.45 15.47 -13.64
N ALA A 20 -30.76 16.50 -13.16
CA ALA A 20 -29.71 17.12 -13.96
C ALA A 20 -28.52 16.14 -14.01
N SER A 21 -28.15 15.71 -15.22
CA SER A 21 -26.92 14.94 -15.46
C SER A 21 -25.78 15.94 -15.57
N GLU A 22 -24.91 16.01 -14.57
CA GLU A 22 -23.67 16.77 -14.68
C GLU A 22 -22.64 15.96 -15.49
N VAL A 23 -21.94 16.63 -16.40
CA VAL A 23 -20.94 16.03 -17.27
C VAL A 23 -19.68 15.77 -16.43
N THR A 24 -19.41 14.51 -16.10
CA THR A 24 -18.19 14.08 -15.40
C THR A 24 -17.04 13.85 -16.38
N GLY A 25 -16.72 14.85 -17.19
CA GLY A 25 -15.62 14.82 -18.15
C GLY A 25 -15.06 16.21 -18.44
N THR A 26 -13.74 16.30 -18.64
CA THR A 26 -13.04 17.54 -18.97
C THR A 26 -13.47 18.06 -20.34
N LEU A 27 -14.09 19.24 -20.37
CA LEU A 27 -14.28 20.02 -21.60
C LEU A 27 -12.92 20.60 -22.02
N SER A 28 -12.22 19.94 -22.95
CA SER A 28 -11.16 20.62 -23.70
C SER A 28 -11.81 21.40 -24.85
N THR A 29 -12.50 22.49 -24.51
CA THR A 29 -12.92 23.50 -25.48
C THR A 29 -11.89 24.63 -25.41
N GLY A 30 -11.22 24.93 -26.52
CA GLY A 30 -10.19 25.96 -26.66
C GLY A 30 -10.68 27.40 -26.43
N ILE A 31 -11.23 27.68 -25.25
CA ILE A 31 -11.46 29.01 -24.69
C ILE A 31 -10.58 29.09 -23.44
N SER A 32 -9.48 29.83 -23.53
CA SER A 32 -8.68 30.21 -22.36
C SER A 32 -9.40 31.33 -21.62
N THR A 33 -10.47 30.98 -20.91
CA THR A 33 -10.86 31.73 -19.71
C THR A 33 -9.98 31.19 -18.60
N GLY A 34 -9.16 32.03 -17.97
CA GLY A 34 -8.24 31.66 -16.88
C GLY A 34 -8.94 31.19 -15.60
N ILE A 35 -9.78 30.16 -15.70
CA ILE A 35 -10.39 29.41 -14.61
C ILE A 35 -9.64 28.09 -14.49
N GLU A 36 -8.43 28.17 -13.94
CA GLU A 36 -7.71 26.97 -13.51
C GLU A 36 -8.35 26.52 -12.19
N GLY A 37 -9.44 25.75 -12.29
CA GLY A 37 -10.08 25.13 -11.14
C GLY A 37 -9.19 24.02 -10.61
N THR A 38 -8.58 24.22 -9.44
CA THR A 38 -7.87 23.14 -8.74
C THR A 38 -8.91 22.15 -8.20
N VAL A 39 -8.81 20.88 -8.62
CA VAL A 39 -9.64 19.78 -8.10
C VAL A 39 -8.73 18.80 -7.39
N ALA A 40 -9.05 18.50 -6.13
CA ALA A 40 -8.35 17.49 -5.35
C ALA A 40 -8.50 16.10 -6.00
N GLN A 41 -7.38 15.46 -6.28
CA GLN A 41 -7.34 14.10 -6.81
C GLN A 41 -7.50 13.07 -5.70
N THR A 42 -7.96 11.87 -6.06
CA THR A 42 -8.01 10.74 -5.12
C THR A 42 -6.64 10.53 -4.49
N PRO A 43 -6.54 10.36 -3.16
CA PRO A 43 -5.27 10.10 -2.53
C PRO A 43 -4.59 8.86 -3.11
N VAL A 44 -3.27 8.86 -3.08
CA VAL A 44 -2.41 7.72 -3.36
C VAL A 44 -1.61 7.38 -2.10
N ALA A 45 -1.42 6.09 -1.85
CA ALA A 45 -0.70 5.60 -0.69
C ALA A 45 0.66 5.03 -1.08
N SER A 46 1.68 5.32 -0.29
CA SER A 46 3.02 4.72 -0.38
C SER A 46 3.48 4.23 0.99
N PRO A 47 3.77 2.93 1.18
CA PRO A 47 3.78 1.90 0.14
C PRO A 47 2.37 1.55 -0.33
N VAL A 48 2.26 0.99 -1.54
CA VAL A 48 0.97 0.63 -2.15
C VAL A 48 0.25 -0.41 -1.28
N ALA A 49 -1.08 -0.40 -1.30
CA ALA A 49 -1.88 -1.38 -0.58
C ALA A 49 -1.48 -2.82 -0.98
N GLY A 50 -1.42 -3.73 -0.01
CA GLY A 50 -0.91 -5.08 -0.23
C GLY A 50 -0.70 -5.87 1.06
N THR A 51 -0.08 -7.03 0.93
CA THR A 51 0.29 -7.89 2.07
C THR A 51 1.76 -7.70 2.42
N TYR A 52 2.04 -7.59 3.72
CA TYR A 52 3.36 -7.37 4.28
C TYR A 52 3.57 -8.31 5.47
N THR A 53 4.82 -8.68 5.72
CA THR A 53 5.23 -9.52 6.87
C THR A 53 5.79 -8.69 8.04
N SER A 54 5.80 -7.38 7.90
CA SER A 54 6.28 -6.40 8.89
C SER A 54 5.39 -5.16 8.93
N ASN A 55 5.50 -4.39 10.01
CA ASN A 55 4.76 -3.14 10.18
C ASN A 55 5.05 -2.15 9.04
N GLN A 56 4.03 -1.47 8.55
CA GLN A 56 4.16 -0.47 7.50
C GLN A 56 4.03 0.96 8.04
N SER A 57 4.68 1.90 7.36
CA SER A 57 4.55 3.33 7.58
C SER A 57 4.00 3.97 6.31
N VAL A 58 2.69 4.20 6.29
CA VAL A 58 1.96 4.62 5.09
C VAL A 58 1.92 6.13 4.97
N THR A 59 2.41 6.65 3.86
CA THR A 59 2.31 8.05 3.47
C THR A 59 1.17 8.23 2.46
N LEU A 60 0.44 9.33 2.58
CA LEU A 60 -0.64 9.71 1.66
C LEU A 60 -0.28 11.00 0.92
N THR A 61 -0.54 11.02 -0.38
CA THR A 61 -0.42 12.22 -1.22
C THR A 61 -1.69 12.40 -2.04
N SER A 62 -2.12 13.64 -2.27
CA SER A 62 -3.26 13.97 -3.12
C SER A 62 -2.96 15.26 -3.88
N THR A 63 -2.87 15.17 -5.21
CA THR A 63 -2.60 16.32 -6.07
C THR A 63 -3.78 17.29 -6.03
N GLY A 64 -3.51 18.57 -5.81
CA GLY A 64 -4.55 19.61 -5.77
C GLY A 64 -5.35 19.65 -4.47
N ALA A 65 -4.99 18.88 -3.44
CA ALA A 65 -5.60 18.97 -2.12
C ALA A 65 -4.80 19.90 -1.19
N ASP A 66 -5.50 20.68 -0.35
CA ASP A 66 -4.93 21.43 0.77
C ASP A 66 -4.92 20.62 2.08
N LEU A 67 -5.76 19.59 2.14
CA LEU A 67 -5.99 18.73 3.29
C LEU A 67 -6.23 17.30 2.82
N ILE A 68 -5.70 16.32 3.55
CA ILE A 68 -6.10 14.92 3.41
C ILE A 68 -6.75 14.48 4.73
N ARG A 69 -7.90 13.82 4.63
CA ARG A 69 -8.53 13.13 5.78
C ARG A 69 -8.61 11.64 5.52
N TYR A 70 -8.48 10.86 6.58
CA TYR A 70 -8.51 9.41 6.50
C TYR A 70 -9.21 8.75 7.69
N THR A 71 -9.54 7.48 7.54
CA THR A 71 -10.13 6.60 8.55
C THR A 71 -9.49 5.22 8.46
N THR A 72 -9.45 4.51 9.60
CA THR A 72 -8.91 3.14 9.71
C THR A 72 -9.92 2.15 10.30
N ASN A 73 -11.15 2.59 10.52
CA ASN A 73 -12.26 1.85 11.11
C ASN A 73 -13.37 1.54 10.08
N ASP A 74 -12.99 1.42 8.82
CA ASP A 74 -13.85 1.20 7.65
C ASP A 74 -14.92 2.27 7.35
N SER A 75 -15.03 3.32 8.16
CA SER A 75 -15.95 4.43 7.88
C SER A 75 -15.49 5.30 6.71
N THR A 76 -16.41 5.94 6.00
CA THR A 76 -16.07 6.82 4.87
C THR A 76 -15.62 8.20 5.35
N PRO A 77 -14.40 8.66 5.02
CA PRO A 77 -13.95 10.00 5.38
C PRO A 77 -14.60 11.08 4.48
N SER A 78 -14.63 12.31 4.99
CA SER A 78 -15.03 13.51 4.26
C SER A 78 -14.14 14.68 4.66
N CYS A 79 -14.34 15.88 4.13
CA CYS A 79 -13.58 17.06 4.59
C CYS A 79 -13.85 17.44 6.06
N THR A 80 -14.92 16.92 6.65
CA THR A 80 -15.30 17.14 8.06
C THR A 80 -15.27 15.87 8.92
N VAL A 81 -15.16 14.68 8.32
CA VAL A 81 -15.18 13.38 9.01
C VAL A 81 -13.84 12.65 8.80
N GLY A 82 -13.28 12.12 9.88
CA GLY A 82 -12.02 11.38 9.89
C GLY A 82 -10.86 12.16 10.47
N THR A 83 -9.70 11.53 10.54
CA THR A 83 -8.46 12.10 11.08
C THR A 83 -7.74 12.90 10.01
N THR A 84 -7.25 14.09 10.35
CA THR A 84 -6.40 14.88 9.45
C THR A 84 -5.04 14.20 9.32
N TYR A 85 -4.59 13.98 8.08
CA TYR A 85 -3.27 13.46 7.80
C TYR A 85 -2.20 14.55 8.04
N THR A 86 -1.34 14.34 9.04
CA THR A 86 -0.24 15.25 9.40
C THR A 86 1.14 14.57 9.39
N GLY A 87 1.16 13.25 9.18
CA GLY A 87 2.36 12.42 9.19
C GLY A 87 2.01 10.99 8.81
N ALA A 88 3.04 10.16 8.63
CA ALA A 88 2.86 8.77 8.20
C ALA A 88 1.98 7.96 9.17
N ILE A 89 1.15 7.08 8.62
CA ILE A 89 0.19 6.25 9.34
C ILE A 89 0.87 4.91 9.64
N ALA A 90 1.04 4.59 10.92
CA ALA A 90 1.57 3.31 11.35
C ALA A 90 0.52 2.20 11.17
N VAL A 91 0.87 1.13 10.46
CA VAL A 91 0.06 -0.07 10.25
C VAL A 91 0.78 -1.26 10.84
N GLY A 92 0.44 -1.60 12.09
CA GLY A 92 1.02 -2.74 12.83
C GLY A 92 0.17 -4.01 12.80
N SER A 93 -1.05 -3.93 12.28
CA SER A 93 -1.97 -5.05 12.09
C SER A 93 -2.82 -4.82 10.84
N SER A 94 -3.39 -5.89 10.29
CA SER A 94 -4.21 -5.80 9.08
C SER A 94 -5.38 -4.83 9.24
N LEU A 95 -5.48 -3.84 8.35
CA LEU A 95 -6.55 -2.84 8.34
C LEU A 95 -6.73 -2.22 6.96
N THR A 96 -7.83 -1.50 6.79
CA THR A 96 -8.10 -0.69 5.59
C THR A 96 -7.97 0.79 5.91
N ILE A 97 -7.15 1.51 5.16
CA ILE A 97 -7.11 2.97 5.18
C ILE A 97 -8.05 3.48 4.09
N ARG A 98 -9.04 4.31 4.45
CA ARG A 98 -9.82 5.08 3.47
C ARG A 98 -9.41 6.53 3.58
N ALA A 99 -9.25 7.24 2.46
CA ALA A 99 -8.81 8.63 2.46
C ALA A 99 -9.49 9.48 1.38
N VAL A 100 -9.64 10.77 1.65
CA VAL A 100 -10.04 11.79 0.67
C VAL A 100 -9.06 12.96 0.68
N GLY A 101 -8.76 13.48 -0.50
CA GLY A 101 -8.17 14.80 -0.64
C GLY A 101 -9.27 15.85 -0.63
N CYS A 102 -9.02 16.96 0.04
CA CYS A 102 -9.95 18.08 0.14
C CYS A 102 -9.32 19.32 -0.45
N TYR A 103 -10.14 20.12 -1.14
CA TYR A 103 -9.79 21.46 -1.57
C TYR A 103 -11.03 22.34 -1.43
N ASN A 104 -10.93 23.43 -0.66
CA ASN A 104 -12.04 24.36 -0.43
C ASN A 104 -13.35 23.65 -0.02
N SER A 105 -13.26 22.69 0.92
CA SER A 105 -14.38 21.85 1.40
C SER A 105 -15.00 20.88 0.38
N THR A 106 -14.44 20.77 -0.82
CA THR A 106 -14.83 19.76 -1.82
C THR A 106 -13.91 18.55 -1.70
N ALA A 107 -14.49 17.37 -1.52
CA ALA A 107 -13.73 16.11 -1.42
C ALA A 107 -13.50 15.48 -2.80
N SER A 108 -12.35 14.83 -2.96
CA SER A 108 -12.07 13.90 -4.05
C SER A 108 -12.94 12.63 -3.93
N GLN A 109 -12.81 11.70 -4.88
CA GLN A 109 -13.24 10.33 -4.64
C GLN A 109 -12.47 9.72 -3.46
N VAL A 110 -13.08 8.71 -2.82
CA VAL A 110 -12.49 8.01 -1.68
C VAL A 110 -11.46 6.99 -2.19
N GLY A 111 -10.19 7.19 -1.84
CA GLY A 111 -9.14 6.17 -1.97
C GLY A 111 -9.32 5.09 -0.91
N THR A 112 -9.15 3.82 -1.28
CA THR A 112 -9.25 2.67 -0.35
C THR A 112 -8.00 1.81 -0.47
N PHE A 113 -7.29 1.62 0.64
CA PHE A 113 -6.00 0.93 0.70
C PHE A 113 -6.04 -0.17 1.78
N ALA A 114 -6.13 -1.43 1.36
CA ALA A 114 -6.11 -2.57 2.25
C ALA A 114 -4.67 -3.02 2.53
N TYR A 115 -4.30 -3.08 3.81
CA TYR A 115 -3.00 -3.60 4.26
C TYR A 115 -3.22 -4.88 5.05
N GLY A 116 -2.65 -5.98 4.57
CA GLY A 116 -2.58 -7.23 5.31
C GLY A 116 -1.23 -7.36 6.01
N ILE A 117 -1.20 -7.42 7.33
CA ILE A 117 0.02 -7.64 8.12
C ILE A 117 0.01 -9.09 8.62
N ASN A 118 0.82 -9.93 7.98
CA ASN A 118 0.98 -11.34 8.30
C ASN A 118 2.36 -11.55 8.93
N VAL A 119 2.53 -11.14 10.18
CA VAL A 119 3.76 -11.41 10.91
C VAL A 119 3.85 -12.92 11.18
N PRO A 120 4.91 -13.61 10.74
CA PRO A 120 5.13 -14.99 11.12
C PRO A 120 5.12 -15.10 12.65
N PRO A 121 4.49 -16.14 13.24
CA PRO A 121 4.60 -16.35 14.66
C PRO A 121 6.07 -16.42 15.05
N ALA A 122 6.45 -15.70 16.12
CA ALA A 122 7.80 -15.79 16.66
C ALA A 122 8.15 -17.28 16.86
N PRO A 123 9.36 -17.72 16.50
CA PRO A 123 9.78 -19.10 16.75
C PRO A 123 9.49 -19.40 18.21
N SER A 124 8.63 -20.39 18.48
CA SER A 124 8.36 -20.75 19.87
C SER A 124 9.68 -21.26 20.43
N GLY A 125 10.27 -20.47 21.32
CA GLY A 125 11.44 -20.89 22.08
C GLY A 125 11.02 -22.12 22.88
N GLY A 126 11.26 -23.29 22.31
CA GLY A 126 11.11 -24.56 22.99
C GLY A 126 12.08 -24.57 24.15
N GLY A 127 11.60 -24.13 25.33
CA GLY A 127 12.28 -24.29 26.59
C GLY A 127 12.37 -25.78 26.93
N GLY A 128 13.35 -26.46 26.34
CA GLY A 128 13.79 -27.79 26.72
C GLY A 128 15.20 -27.68 27.27
N GLY A 129 15.31 -27.51 28.59
CA GLY A 129 16.61 -27.33 29.25
C GLY A 129 16.59 -27.84 30.68
N GLY A 130 16.23 -29.10 30.88
CA GLY A 130 16.51 -29.82 32.11
C GLY A 130 17.88 -30.52 32.02
N GLY A 131 18.78 -30.18 32.95
CA GLY A 131 19.71 -31.13 33.57
C GLY A 131 21.03 -31.47 32.86
N GLY A 132 22.13 -30.90 33.36
CA GLY A 132 23.22 -31.71 33.93
C GLY A 132 24.40 -32.10 33.02
N GLY A 133 25.52 -31.41 33.22
CA GLY A 133 26.81 -32.05 33.50
C GLY A 133 27.76 -32.36 32.32
N GLY A 134 28.95 -31.77 32.38
CA GLY A 134 30.14 -32.31 31.72
C GLY A 134 30.86 -31.32 30.80
N GLY A 135 31.86 -30.62 31.36
CA GLY A 135 32.80 -29.84 30.58
C GLY A 135 33.57 -30.73 29.60
N GLY A 136 33.34 -30.51 28.31
CA GLY A 136 34.16 -30.94 27.20
C GLY A 136 34.31 -29.76 26.23
N PRO A 137 35.41 -29.68 25.46
CA PRO A 137 35.61 -28.54 24.56
C PRO A 137 34.45 -28.48 23.59
N LEU A 138 33.86 -27.28 23.46
CA LEU A 138 32.82 -27.00 22.49
C LEU A 138 33.29 -27.51 21.11
N PRO A 139 32.56 -28.42 20.45
CA PRO A 139 32.86 -28.70 19.06
C PRO A 139 32.68 -27.38 18.30
N ALA A 140 33.68 -27.04 17.50
CA ALA A 140 33.62 -25.93 16.57
C ALA A 140 32.27 -25.98 15.84
N SER A 141 31.55 -24.86 15.83
CA SER A 141 30.43 -24.65 14.92
C SER A 141 30.90 -25.04 13.53
N THR A 142 30.42 -26.18 13.06
CA THR A 142 30.67 -26.69 11.72
C THR A 142 30.35 -25.56 10.73
N PRO A 143 31.26 -25.17 9.83
CA PRO A 143 30.96 -24.19 8.80
C PRO A 143 29.80 -24.73 7.97
N ALA A 144 28.67 -24.05 7.96
CA ALA A 144 27.67 -24.25 6.94
C ALA A 144 28.29 -23.74 5.63
N THR A 145 28.93 -24.62 4.87
CA THR A 145 29.29 -24.39 3.46
C THR A 145 28.03 -24.51 2.61
N GLY A 146 26.97 -23.82 3.03
CA GLY A 146 25.62 -23.89 2.49
C GLY A 146 25.40 -22.79 1.47
N ASN A 147 24.72 -23.13 0.38
CA ASN A 147 24.11 -22.15 -0.52
C ASN A 147 23.46 -21.02 0.31
N GLY A 148 23.92 -19.77 0.14
CA GLY A 148 23.35 -18.61 0.82
C GLY A 148 24.31 -17.80 1.70
N ASP A 149 25.51 -18.31 2.03
CA ASP A 149 26.57 -17.53 2.69
C ASP A 149 27.31 -16.70 1.63
N LEU A 150 26.81 -15.49 1.39
CA LEU A 150 27.26 -14.59 0.33
C LEU A 150 28.49 -13.77 0.77
N ASN A 151 28.72 -13.60 2.07
CA ASN A 151 29.84 -12.84 2.61
C ASN A 151 30.98 -13.72 3.18
N SER A 152 30.80 -15.05 3.17
CA SER A 152 31.73 -16.07 3.66
C SER A 152 32.04 -15.96 5.16
N ASP A 153 31.07 -15.52 5.96
CA ASP A 153 31.22 -15.44 7.42
C ASP A 153 30.84 -16.73 8.16
N GLY A 154 30.37 -17.75 7.43
CA GLY A 154 30.01 -19.06 7.94
C GLY A 154 28.57 -19.17 8.43
N LEU A 155 27.79 -18.10 8.30
CA LEU A 155 26.36 -18.04 8.60
C LEU A 155 25.59 -17.55 7.36
N VAL A 156 24.31 -17.90 7.28
CA VAL A 156 23.34 -17.30 6.36
C VAL A 156 22.41 -16.43 7.19
N ASN A 157 22.62 -15.12 7.17
CA ASN A 157 21.95 -14.17 8.03
C ASN A 157 21.62 -12.83 7.33
N LEU A 158 21.32 -11.80 8.11
CA LEU A 158 20.95 -10.48 7.62
C LEU A 158 22.03 -9.83 6.75
N THR A 159 23.30 -10.19 6.97
CA THR A 159 24.43 -9.70 6.20
C THR A 159 24.41 -10.27 4.78
N ASP A 160 24.02 -11.54 4.62
CA ASP A 160 23.83 -12.16 3.31
C ASP A 160 22.58 -11.62 2.60
N PHE A 161 21.52 -11.32 3.35
CA PHE A 161 20.37 -10.62 2.77
C PHE A 161 20.76 -9.25 2.20
N ASN A 162 21.55 -8.48 2.93
CA ASN A 162 22.07 -7.21 2.43
C ASN A 162 22.95 -7.41 1.18
N ALA A 163 23.79 -8.47 1.15
CA ALA A 163 24.61 -8.80 -0.02
C ALA A 163 23.75 -9.17 -1.24
N LEU A 164 22.66 -9.91 -1.04
CA LEU A 164 21.72 -10.29 -2.09
C LEU A 164 21.00 -9.06 -2.68
N ILE A 165 20.56 -8.13 -1.82
CA ILE A 165 19.90 -6.89 -2.28
C ILE A 165 20.87 -5.94 -2.99
N VAL A 166 22.16 -5.92 -2.62
CA VAL A 166 23.18 -5.15 -3.36
C VAL A 166 23.35 -5.66 -4.79
N ALA A 167 23.17 -6.97 -5.01
CA ALA A 167 23.27 -7.60 -6.32
C ALA A 167 21.93 -7.68 -7.08
N TRP A 168 20.84 -7.13 -6.54
CA TRP A 168 19.49 -7.32 -7.07
C TRP A 168 19.35 -6.85 -8.53
N GLY A 169 18.80 -7.72 -9.37
CA GLY A 169 18.58 -7.47 -10.80
C GLY A 169 19.85 -7.53 -11.66
N LEU A 170 20.99 -7.92 -11.10
CA LEU A 170 22.17 -8.24 -11.90
C LEU A 170 21.87 -9.45 -12.78
N THR A 171 22.46 -9.45 -13.99
CA THR A 171 22.32 -10.54 -14.96
C THR A 171 23.70 -10.97 -15.43
N GLY A 172 23.89 -12.27 -15.66
CA GLY A 172 25.16 -12.83 -16.09
C GLY A 172 25.42 -14.22 -15.50
N SER A 173 26.47 -14.87 -15.99
CA SER A 173 26.91 -16.17 -15.48
C SER A 173 27.82 -16.01 -14.26
N ASN A 174 27.66 -16.87 -13.25
CA ASN A 174 28.48 -16.93 -12.02
C ASN A 174 28.34 -15.70 -11.09
N LEU A 175 27.13 -15.14 -10.96
CA LEU A 175 26.88 -14.13 -9.94
C LEU A 175 26.83 -14.80 -8.56
N THR A 176 27.58 -14.28 -7.59
CA THR A 176 27.63 -14.87 -6.23
C THR A 176 26.25 -14.92 -5.57
N ALA A 177 25.40 -13.94 -5.84
CA ALA A 177 24.04 -13.84 -5.30
C ALA A 177 22.97 -14.58 -6.12
N ASP A 178 23.34 -15.17 -7.27
CA ASP A 178 22.47 -16.03 -8.08
C ASP A 178 22.57 -17.46 -7.53
N LEU A 179 21.72 -17.75 -6.56
CA LEU A 179 21.71 -18.99 -5.80
C LEU A 179 21.05 -20.13 -6.61
N ASN A 180 20.11 -19.83 -7.51
CA ASN A 180 19.43 -20.83 -8.35
C ASN A 180 20.13 -21.08 -9.70
N HIS A 181 21.14 -20.27 -10.03
CA HIS A 181 21.94 -20.29 -11.25
C HIS A 181 21.12 -20.08 -12.53
N ASP A 182 20.08 -19.25 -12.48
CA ASP A 182 19.25 -18.90 -13.63
C ASP A 182 19.78 -17.71 -14.46
N GLY A 183 20.86 -17.09 -13.98
CA GLY A 183 21.54 -15.98 -14.62
C GLY A 183 20.98 -14.61 -14.26
N VAL A 184 20.06 -14.52 -13.30
CA VAL A 184 19.47 -13.29 -12.78
C VAL A 184 19.44 -13.34 -11.25
N VAL A 185 19.75 -12.22 -10.58
CA VAL A 185 19.54 -12.12 -9.12
C VAL A 185 18.15 -11.57 -8.84
N ASP A 186 17.22 -12.39 -8.34
CA ASP A 186 15.83 -12.00 -8.10
C ASP A 186 15.17 -12.65 -6.86
N LEU A 187 13.83 -12.65 -6.84
CA LEU A 187 13.02 -13.21 -5.76
C LEU A 187 13.25 -14.71 -5.55
N SER A 188 13.69 -15.42 -6.58
CA SER A 188 14.01 -16.84 -6.54
C SER A 188 15.26 -17.08 -5.68
N ASP A 189 16.27 -16.22 -5.82
CA ASP A 189 17.47 -16.27 -4.97
C ASP A 189 17.16 -15.87 -3.55
N PHE A 190 16.33 -14.85 -3.36
CA PHE A 190 15.87 -14.49 -2.02
C PHE A 190 15.15 -15.66 -1.31
N ASN A 191 14.32 -16.41 -2.03
CA ASN A 191 13.68 -17.60 -1.48
C ASN A 191 14.71 -18.67 -1.09
N LEU A 192 15.76 -18.87 -1.90
CA LEU A 192 16.84 -19.79 -1.56
C LEU A 192 17.67 -19.33 -0.37
N LEU A 193 17.92 -18.03 -0.24
CA LEU A 193 18.61 -17.45 0.91
C LEU A 193 17.85 -17.73 2.21
N ILE A 194 16.53 -17.50 2.21
CA ILE A 194 15.70 -17.74 3.40
C ILE A 194 15.57 -19.24 3.71
N VAL A 195 15.53 -20.11 2.71
CA VAL A 195 15.51 -21.57 2.93
C VAL A 195 16.76 -22.06 3.66
N ASN A 196 17.89 -21.38 3.46
CA ASN A 196 19.16 -21.75 4.09
C ASN A 196 19.52 -20.89 5.31
N TRP A 197 18.59 -20.10 5.83
CA TRP A 197 18.84 -19.18 6.95
C TRP A 197 19.33 -19.88 8.22
N THR A 198 20.48 -19.47 8.76
CA THR A 198 21.10 -20.10 9.94
C THR A 198 21.05 -19.24 11.21
N GLY A 199 20.65 -17.96 11.12
CA GLY A 199 20.51 -17.08 12.28
C GLY A 199 21.49 -15.92 12.31
#